data_AF-A0A5N7AWD1-F1
#
_entry.id   AF-A0A5N7AWD1-F1
#
_cell.length_a   1.000
_cell.length_b   1.000
_cell.length_c   1.000
_cell.angle_alpha   90.00
_cell.angle_beta   90.00
_cell.angle_gamma   90.00
#
_symmetry.space_group_name_H-M   'P 1'
#
loop_
_entity.id
_entity.type
_entity.pdbx_description
1 polymer ?
#
loop_
_entity_poly.entity_id
_entity_poly.type
_entity_poly.pdbx_seq_one_letter_code
_entity_poly.pdbx_strand_id
1 'polypeptide(L)' 'MHLDHCIEVLRANIMCTSDIMPILIELDPKAPFGERADFRSNHKCRNFWEIRQWVIDHTAIP' A
#
# COMPACT_ATOMS: atom_id res chain seq x y z
N MET A 1 0.70 -25.38 -12.37
CA MET A 1 1.91 -24.55 -12.63
C MET A 1 1.55 -23.14 -13.06
N HIS A 2 1.07 -22.91 -14.29
CA HIS A 2 0.82 -21.53 -14.76
C HIS A 2 -0.33 -20.85 -13.99
N LEU A 3 -1.45 -21.54 -13.77
CA LEU A 3 -2.60 -20.95 -13.06
C LEU A 3 -2.27 -20.59 -11.60
N ASP A 4 -1.70 -21.53 -10.85
CA ASP A 4 -1.37 -21.33 -9.43
C ASP A 4 -0.36 -20.20 -9.25
N HIS A 5 0.68 -20.15 -10.10
CA HIS A 5 1.66 -19.08 -10.09
C HIS A 5 1.03 -17.72 -10.41
N CYS A 6 0.17 -17.65 -11.43
CA CYS A 6 -0.53 -16.41 -11.77
C CYS A 6 -1.38 -15.90 -10.60
N ILE A 7 -2.09 -16.79 -9.90
CA ILE A 7 -2.89 -16.42 -8.72
C ILE A 7 -1.99 -15.88 -7.61
N GLU A 8 -0.86 -16.51 -7.34
CA GLU A 8 0.09 -16.04 -6.33
C GLU A 8 0.74 -14.69 -6.68
N VAL A 9 1.05 -14.45 -7.95
CA VAL A 9 1.55 -13.16 -8.42
C VAL A 9 0.51 -12.06 -8.23
N LEU A 10 -0.76 -12.33 -8.57
CA LEU A 10 -1.86 -11.39 -8.34
C LEU A 10 -2.04 -11.09 -6.85
N ARG A 11 -2.02 -12.14 -6.00
CA ARG A 11 -2.13 -11.99 -4.55
C ARG A 11 -1.01 -11.11 -3.99
N ALA A 12 0.24 -11.36 -4.38
CA ALA A 12 1.40 -10.58 -3.95
C ALA A 12 1.33 -9.13 -4.44
N ASN A 13 0.90 -8.90 -5.69
CA ASN A 13 0.74 -7.56 -6.23
C ASN A 13 -0.28 -6.76 -5.41
N ILE A 14 -1.47 -7.32 -5.16
CA ILE A 14 -2.53 -6.68 -4.36
C ILE A 14 -2.02 -6.32 -2.97
N MET A 15 -1.29 -7.23 -2.31
CA MET A 15 -0.77 -6.98 -0.96
C MET A 15 0.13 -5.74 -0.91
N CYS A 16 1.00 -5.54 -1.90
CA CYS A 16 1.98 -4.47 -1.87
C CYS A 16 1.44 -3.14 -2.45
N THR A 17 0.53 -3.19 -3.41
CA THR A 17 -0.09 -1.97 -3.98
C THR A 17 -1.22 -1.41 -3.11
N SER A 18 -1.76 -2.20 -2.18
CA SER A 18 -2.73 -1.74 -1.18
C SER A 18 -2.09 -1.05 0.03
N ASP A 19 -0.79 -0.73 -0.02
CA ASP A 19 -0.15 0.07 1.02
C ASP A 19 -0.69 1.52 0.98
N ILE A 20 -1.09 2.02 2.15
CA ILE A 20 -1.64 3.37 2.35
C ILE A 20 -0.75 4.23 3.26
N MET A 21 0.49 3.81 3.49
CA MET A 21 1.47 4.58 4.26
C MET A 21 1.59 6.00 3.69
N PRO A 22 1.29 7.05 4.49
CA PRO A 22 1.45 8.42 4.03
C PRO A 22 2.92 8.78 3.91
N ILE A 23 3.24 9.65 2.95
CA ILE A 23 4.54 10.31 2.91
C ILE A 23 4.49 11.45 3.93
N LEU A 24 5.39 11.42 4.90
CA LEU A 24 5.50 12.47 5.90
C LEU A 24 6.23 13.68 5.31
N ILE A 25 5.83 14.88 5.72
CA ILE A 25 6.50 16.13 5.36
C ILE A 25 7.23 16.67 6.59
N GLU A 26 8.54 16.85 6.47
CA GLU A 26 9.39 17.50 7.48
C GLU A 26 9.53 18.98 7.16
N LEU A 27 9.40 19.84 8.18
CA LEU A 27 9.75 21.25 8.06
C LEU A 27 11.28 21.37 8.09
N ASP A 28 11.85 21.84 6.99
CA ASP A 28 13.30 22.01 6.81
C ASP A 28 13.59 23.38 6.21
N PRO A 29 14.07 24.35 7.01
CA PRO A 29 14.41 25.70 6.53
C PRO A 29 15.50 25.72 5.45
N LYS A 30 16.25 24.62 5.26
CA LYS A 30 17.27 24.49 4.21
C LYS A 30 16.71 23.93 2.91
N ALA A 31 15.50 23.36 2.92
CA ALA A 31 14.86 22.87 1.72
C ALA A 31 14.34 24.03 0.87
N PRO A 32 14.29 23.90 -0.48
CA PRO A 32 13.88 24.99 -1.39
C PRO A 32 12.51 25.62 -1.08
N PHE A 33 11.60 24.84 -0.51
CA PHE A 33 10.23 25.28 -0.16
C PHE A 33 10.00 25.37 1.36
N GLY A 34 11.04 25.26 2.18
CA GLY A 34 10.92 25.18 3.63
C GLY A 34 10.38 23.84 4.15
N GLU A 35 10.17 22.87 3.27
CA GLU A 35 9.64 21.54 3.55
C GLU A 35 10.34 20.47 2.71
N ARG A 36 10.39 19.24 3.23
CA ARG A 36 11.00 18.08 2.59
C ARG A 36 10.17 16.83 2.84
N ALA A 37 9.92 16.04 1.80
CA ALA A 37 9.27 14.74 1.95
C ALA A 37 10.21 13.71 2.61
N ASP A 38 9.71 12.98 3.60
CA ASP A 38 10.42 11.89 4.26
C ASP A 38 10.13 10.54 3.59
N PHE A 39 11.05 10.15 2.70
CA PHE A 39 11.03 8.86 2.01
C PHE A 39 11.60 7.70 2.84
N ARG A 40 11.92 7.89 4.12
CA ARG A 40 12.36 6.81 5.01
C ARG A 40 11.20 6.00 5.57
N SER A 41 9.96 6.44 5.33
CA SER A 41 8.76 5.72 5.73
C SER A 41 8.78 4.31 5.13
N ASN A 42 8.68 3.30 6.00
CA ASN A 42 8.81 1.90 5.57
C ASN A 42 7.50 1.40 4.97
N HIS A 43 7.44 1.34 3.64
CA HIS A 43 6.35 0.68 2.94
C HIS A 43 6.24 -0.80 3.34
N LYS A 44 5.02 -1.26 3.59
CA LYS A 44 4.78 -2.65 4.00
C LYS A 44 3.56 -3.22 3.31
N CYS A 45 3.74 -4.35 2.64
CA CYS A 45 2.64 -5.09 2.05
C CYS A 45 1.62 -5.50 3.13
N ARG A 46 0.34 -5.32 2.83
CA ARG A 46 -0.79 -5.56 3.73
C ARG A 46 -1.23 -7.03 3.68
N ASN A 47 -1.88 -7.50 4.75
CA ASN A 47 -2.40 -8.88 4.79
C ASN A 47 -3.53 -9.04 3.76
N PHE A 48 -3.38 -9.99 2.83
CA PHE A 48 -4.36 -10.23 1.78
C PHE A 48 -5.78 -10.50 2.31
N TRP A 49 -5.91 -11.25 3.40
CA TRP A 49 -7.22 -11.63 3.95
C TRP A 49 -7.95 -10.44 4.57
N GLU A 50 -7.21 -9.52 5.20
CA GLU A 50 -7.77 -8.28 5.72
C GLU A 50 -8.23 -7.35 4.58
N ILE A 51 -7.46 -7.24 3.50
CA ILE A 51 -7.86 -6.49 2.30
C ILE A 51 -9.15 -7.07 1.72
N ARG A 52 -9.21 -8.41 1.56
CA ARG A 52 -10.40 -9.09 1.04
C ARG A 52 -11.62 -8.83 1.92
N GLN A 53 -11.46 -8.91 3.24
CA GLN A 53 -12.57 -8.66 4.16
C GLN A 53 -13.03 -7.20 4.08
N TRP A 54 -12.10 -6.25 4.04
CA TRP A 54 -12.42 -4.84 3.87
C TRP A 54 -13.23 -4.59 2.59
N VAL A 55 -12.86 -5.21 1.46
CA VAL A 55 -13.64 -5.11 0.21
C VAL A 55 -15.04 -5.70 0.41
N ILE A 56 -15.20 -6.86 1.03
CA ILE A 56 -16.53 -7.45 1.28
C ILE A 56 -17.40 -6.52 2.13
N ASP A 57 -16.82 -5.95 3.19
CA ASP A 57 -17.54 -5.09 4.12
C ASP A 57 -17.93 -3.73 3.51
N HIS A 58 -17.19 -3.25 2.50
CA HIS A 58 -17.32 -1.90 1.94
C HIS A 58 -17.75 -1.86 0.47
N THR A 59 -17.94 -3.02 -0.17
CA THR A 59 -18.49 -3.10 -1.52
C THR A 59 -19.94 -3.53 -1.42
N ALA A 60 -20.85 -2.78 -2.06
CA ALA A 60 -22.24 -3.17 -2.22
C ALA A 60 -22.36 -4.28 -3.27
N ILE A 61 -21.82 -5.47 -2.97
CA ILE A 61 -22.15 -6.69 -3.70
C ILE A 61 -23.42 -7.23 -3.03
N PRO A 62 -24.53 -7.45 -3.77
CA PRO A 62 -25.74 -8.07 -3.21
C PRO A 62 -25.48 -9.41 -2.53
#